data_AF-A0A4Q5R2R4-F1
#
_entry.id   AF-A0A4Q5R2R4-F1
#
_cell.length_a   1.000
_cell.length_b   1.000
_cell.length_c   1.000
_cell.angle_alpha   90.00
_cell.angle_beta   90.00
_cell.angle_gamma   90.00
#
_symmetry.space_group_name_H-M   'P 1'
#
loop_
_entity.id
_entity.type
_entity.pdbx_description
1 polymer ?
#
loop_
_entity_poly.entity_id
_entity_poly.type
_entity_poly.pdbx_seq_one_letter_code
_entity_poly.pdbx_strand_id
1 'polypeptide(L)'
;AENQTRSDYFIYCEDDPVTMQYIGNFTIHSNPLPFSMNNETNRGAFLKNGQMTIATGEEKVQMSIYDFAIKGKHNQYNTMAACTAAVLIGVRKEKIRDAMQNFESLEHRMEHVSTVRGVDFINDSKATNVNSTWYALESMEQPTILILGGIDKGNDYSVLTELVKEKVKAIVCLGTDNRKIHEAFQNDVQLIMNTGSAEEAVKTAFHFANKGDVVLLSPACASFDLFKNYEDRGTQFKQAVRNL
;
A
#
# COMPACT_ATOMS: atom_id res chain seq x y z
N ALA A 1 17.64 -15.57 5.97
CA ALA A 1 18.28 -16.00 7.23
C ALA A 1 19.57 -16.80 7.00
N GLU A 2 19.78 -17.45 5.84
CA GLU A 2 20.91 -18.38 5.63
C GLU A 2 22.31 -17.77 5.85
N ASN A 3 22.51 -16.48 5.53
CA ASN A 3 23.78 -15.78 5.77
C ASN A 3 23.81 -14.99 7.09
N GLN A 4 22.73 -15.01 7.88
CA GLN A 4 22.68 -14.31 9.15
C GLN A 4 23.30 -15.16 10.27
N THR A 5 23.92 -14.50 11.23
CA THR A 5 24.63 -15.07 12.37
C THR A 5 23.91 -14.75 13.68
N ARG A 6 24.41 -15.29 14.80
CA ARG A 6 23.84 -15.02 16.14
C ARG A 6 23.95 -13.57 16.61
N SER A 7 24.77 -12.74 15.97
CA SER A 7 24.82 -11.30 16.23
C SER A 7 23.80 -10.50 15.43
N ASP A 8 23.14 -11.13 14.45
CA ASP A 8 22.13 -10.50 13.62
C ASP A 8 20.73 -10.67 14.21
N TYR A 9 19.79 -9.90 13.65
CA TYR A 9 18.39 -9.93 14.03
C TYR A 9 17.52 -10.27 12.82
N PHE A 10 16.41 -10.97 13.08
CA PHE A 10 15.42 -11.34 12.07
C PHE A 10 14.04 -10.84 12.51
N ILE A 11 13.60 -9.76 11.87
CA ILE A 11 12.29 -9.12 12.12
C ILE A 11 11.29 -9.70 11.11
N TYR A 12 10.16 -10.22 11.57
CA TYR A 12 9.15 -10.83 10.71
C TYR A 12 7.73 -10.63 11.24
N CYS A 13 6.73 -10.67 10.34
CA CYS A 13 5.33 -10.56 10.69
C CYS A 13 4.81 -11.91 11.19
N GLU A 14 4.38 -11.99 12.44
CA GLU A 14 3.76 -13.20 13.00
C GLU A 14 2.31 -13.39 12.54
N ASP A 15 1.66 -12.29 12.15
CA ASP A 15 0.27 -12.31 11.68
C ASP A 15 0.11 -12.67 10.20
N ASP A 16 1.21 -12.87 9.46
CA ASP A 16 1.18 -13.31 8.07
C ASP A 16 1.24 -14.85 7.99
N PRO A 17 0.13 -15.53 7.60
CA PRO A 17 0.11 -16.99 7.52
C PRO A 17 1.13 -17.56 6.55
N VAL A 18 1.46 -16.83 5.48
CA VAL A 18 2.45 -17.28 4.48
C VAL A 18 3.84 -17.26 5.11
N THR A 19 4.24 -16.15 5.73
CA THR A 19 5.49 -16.08 6.50
C THR A 19 5.58 -17.24 7.50
N MET A 20 4.52 -17.47 8.29
CA MET A 20 4.52 -18.52 9.32
C MET A 20 4.54 -19.95 8.76
N GLN A 21 3.97 -20.18 7.56
CA GLN A 21 4.05 -21.46 6.88
C GLN A 21 5.49 -21.79 6.42
N TYR A 22 6.22 -20.78 5.92
CA TYR A 22 7.54 -21.01 5.33
C TYR A 22 8.69 -20.86 6.34
N ILE A 23 8.54 -20.05 7.39
CA ILE A 23 9.61 -19.75 8.35
C ILE A 23 10.18 -21.00 9.02
N GLY A 24 9.33 -22.01 9.30
CA GLY A 24 9.72 -23.28 9.91
C GLY A 24 10.57 -24.17 9.00
N ASN A 25 10.60 -23.90 7.69
CA ASN A 25 11.42 -24.65 6.73
C ASN A 25 12.89 -24.20 6.74
N PHE A 26 13.22 -23.12 7.44
CA PHE A 26 14.57 -22.57 7.50
C PHE A 26 15.15 -22.68 8.90
N THR A 27 16.45 -22.98 8.98
CA THR A 27 17.18 -22.82 10.24
C THR A 27 17.53 -21.36 10.43
N ILE A 28 16.93 -20.71 11.43
CA ILE A 28 17.21 -19.30 11.76
C ILE A 28 18.37 -19.26 12.76
N HIS A 29 19.52 -18.77 12.32
CA HIS A 29 20.72 -18.64 13.15
C HIS A 29 20.81 -17.30 13.90
N SER A 30 19.98 -16.32 13.54
CA SER A 30 19.88 -14.98 14.12
C SER A 30 18.85 -14.90 15.25
N ASN A 31 18.73 -13.72 15.86
CA ASN A 31 17.77 -13.47 16.93
C ASN A 31 16.39 -13.11 16.35
N PRO A 32 15.36 -13.96 16.52
CA PRO A 32 14.03 -13.70 15.99
C PRO A 32 13.31 -12.62 16.81
N LEU A 33 12.68 -11.67 16.10
CA LEU A 33 11.89 -10.57 16.64
C LEU A 33 10.56 -10.48 15.87
N PRO A 34 9.54 -11.27 16.26
CA PRO A 34 8.22 -11.19 15.63
C PRO A 34 7.57 -9.82 15.88
N PHE A 35 6.75 -9.37 14.94
CA PHE A 35 5.78 -8.32 15.21
C PHE A 35 4.35 -8.77 14.94
N SER A 36 3.42 -8.36 15.81
CA SER A 36 2.00 -8.75 15.73
C SER A 36 1.07 -7.64 16.24
N MET A 37 -0.07 -7.47 15.57
CA MET A 37 -1.23 -6.73 16.06
C MET A 37 -2.26 -7.63 16.74
N ASN A 38 -2.20 -8.95 16.53
CA ASN A 38 -3.16 -9.90 17.07
C ASN A 38 -2.74 -10.49 18.42
N ASN A 39 -1.43 -10.61 18.67
CA ASN A 39 -0.87 -11.28 19.84
C ASN A 39 0.16 -10.41 20.54
N GLU A 40 0.24 -10.54 21.87
CA GLU A 40 1.35 -10.00 22.64
C GLU A 40 2.55 -10.92 22.55
N THR A 41 3.75 -10.35 22.41
CA THR A 41 5.00 -11.10 22.37
C THR A 41 5.99 -10.62 23.43
N ASN A 42 6.78 -11.56 23.96
CA ASN A 42 7.86 -11.27 24.90
C ASN A 42 9.14 -10.76 24.21
N ARG A 43 9.23 -10.88 22.87
CA ARG A 43 10.35 -10.42 22.05
C ARG A 43 9.84 -9.88 20.72
N GLY A 44 10.45 -8.80 20.21
CA GLY A 44 9.99 -8.11 19.01
C GLY A 44 8.96 -7.03 19.34
N ALA A 45 7.90 -6.86 18.54
CA ALA A 45 6.94 -5.77 18.74
C ALA A 45 5.49 -6.23 18.76
N PHE A 46 4.65 -5.54 19.53
CA PHE A 46 3.21 -5.72 19.41
C PHE A 46 2.44 -4.43 19.65
N LEU A 47 1.21 -4.40 19.15
CA LEU A 47 0.29 -3.29 19.34
C LEU A 47 -0.91 -3.72 20.20
N LYS A 48 -1.13 -3.04 21.32
CA LYS A 48 -2.30 -3.25 22.18
C LYS A 48 -2.90 -1.92 22.59
N ASN A 49 -4.21 -1.73 22.35
CA ASN A 49 -4.96 -0.53 22.75
C ASN A 49 -4.27 0.80 22.36
N GLY A 50 -3.73 0.90 21.14
CA GLY A 50 -3.03 2.10 20.66
C GLY A 50 -1.66 2.36 21.29
N GLN A 51 -1.13 1.40 22.06
CA GLN A 51 0.22 1.40 22.60
C GLN A 51 1.06 0.32 21.92
N MET A 52 2.14 0.74 21.28
CA MET A 52 3.15 -0.14 20.70
C MET A 52 4.23 -0.44 21.74
N THR A 53 4.52 -1.72 21.93
CA THR A 53 5.61 -2.20 22.80
C THR A 53 6.65 -2.91 21.93
N ILE A 54 7.93 -2.58 22.13
CA ILE A 54 9.06 -3.17 21.43
C ILE A 54 10.03 -3.72 22.49
N ALA A 55 10.35 -5.01 22.40
CA ALA A 55 11.22 -5.75 23.31
C ALA A 55 12.37 -6.41 22.51
N THR A 56 13.51 -5.74 22.42
CA THR A 56 14.71 -6.22 21.69
C THR A 56 15.77 -6.82 22.62
N GLY A 57 15.46 -6.96 23.92
CA GLY A 57 16.36 -7.41 24.98
C GLY A 57 15.66 -7.33 26.34
N GLU A 58 16.39 -6.92 27.39
CA GLU A 58 15.80 -6.73 28.73
C GLU A 58 14.94 -5.47 28.84
N GLU A 59 15.29 -4.42 28.09
CA GLU A 59 14.52 -3.18 28.06
C GLU A 59 13.37 -3.24 27.07
N LYS A 60 12.21 -2.70 27.49
CA LYS A 60 11.03 -2.51 26.65
C LYS A 60 10.85 -1.04 26.32
N VAL A 61 10.74 -0.74 25.04
CA VAL A 61 10.37 0.59 24.56
C VAL A 61 8.87 0.61 24.31
N GLN A 62 8.15 1.51 24.98
CA GLN A 62 6.73 1.70 24.79
C GLN A 62 6.43 3.08 24.23
N MET A 63 5.55 3.18 23.24
CA MET A 63 5.10 4.45 22.68
C MET A 63 3.65 4.38 22.21
N SER A 64 2.92 5.49 22.38
CA SER A 64 1.58 5.62 21.80
C SER A 64 1.68 5.88 20.30
N ILE A 65 0.83 5.21 19.52
CA ILE A 65 0.74 5.38 18.06
C ILE A 65 -0.31 6.40 17.62
N TYR A 66 -1.08 6.97 18.56
CA TYR A 66 -2.16 7.90 18.23
C TYR A 66 -1.65 9.17 17.55
N ASP A 67 -0.43 9.60 17.89
CA ASP A 67 0.18 10.80 17.33
C ASP A 67 0.94 10.54 16.02
N PHE A 68 1.02 9.30 15.55
CA PHE A 68 1.75 9.01 14.31
C PHE A 68 1.00 9.55 13.10
N ALA A 69 1.74 10.16 12.17
CA ALA A 69 1.19 10.77 10.97
C ALA A 69 0.48 9.73 10.09
N ILE A 70 1.10 8.56 9.92
CA ILE A 70 0.55 7.51 9.06
C ILE A 70 -0.50 6.69 9.80
N LYS A 71 -1.70 6.58 9.22
CA LYS A 71 -2.83 5.78 9.72
C LYS A 71 -3.06 4.51 8.90
N GLY A 72 -3.88 3.60 9.42
CA GLY A 72 -4.28 2.35 8.76
C GLY A 72 -3.49 1.12 9.22
N LYS A 73 -4.12 -0.05 9.13
CA LYS A 73 -3.61 -1.34 9.65
C LYS A 73 -2.25 -1.72 9.04
N HIS A 74 -2.09 -1.57 7.73
CA HIS A 74 -0.83 -1.89 7.03
C HIS A 74 0.32 -0.98 7.44
N ASN A 75 0.03 0.30 7.63
CA ASN A 75 1.02 1.24 8.11
C ASN A 75 1.41 0.98 9.57
N GLN A 76 0.51 0.44 10.39
CA GLN A 76 0.86 -0.01 11.74
C GLN A 76 1.84 -1.19 11.72
N TYR A 77 1.66 -2.17 10.83
CA TYR A 77 2.66 -3.24 10.63
C TYR A 77 4.01 -2.69 10.18
N ASN A 78 4.02 -1.81 9.16
CA ASN A 78 5.25 -1.17 8.69
C ASN A 78 5.94 -0.37 9.79
N THR A 79 5.15 0.32 10.61
CA THR A 79 5.65 1.11 11.75
C THR A 79 6.27 0.22 12.81
N MET A 80 5.63 -0.90 13.17
CA MET A 80 6.22 -1.86 14.12
C MET A 80 7.55 -2.40 13.63
N ALA A 81 7.63 -2.80 12.35
CA ALA A 81 8.88 -3.29 11.76
C ALA A 81 9.98 -2.22 11.75
N ALA A 82 9.67 -1.00 11.29
CA ALA A 82 10.61 0.10 11.21
C ALA A 82 11.10 0.56 12.59
N CYS A 83 10.21 0.71 13.56
CA CYS A 83 10.55 1.10 14.92
C CYS A 83 11.38 0.01 15.61
N THR A 84 11.08 -1.28 15.38
CA THR A 84 11.90 -2.39 15.90
C THR A 84 13.32 -2.31 15.37
N ALA A 85 13.49 -2.09 14.06
CA ALA A 85 14.81 -1.91 13.46
C ALA A 85 15.55 -0.68 14.02
N ALA A 86 14.84 0.44 14.24
CA ALA A 86 15.42 1.66 14.80
C ALA A 86 15.89 1.48 16.26
N VAL A 87 15.10 0.76 17.07
CA VAL A 87 15.49 0.42 18.46
C VAL A 87 16.73 -0.47 18.47
N LEU A 88 16.83 -1.44 17.56
CA LEU A 88 17.97 -2.35 17.47
C LEU A 88 19.30 -1.64 17.18
N ILE A 89 19.27 -0.57 16.39
CA ILE A 89 20.46 0.24 16.09
C ILE A 89 20.69 1.37 17.12
N GLY A 90 19.93 1.39 18.22
CA GLY A 90 20.12 2.32 19.33
C GLY A 90 19.51 3.71 19.14
N VAL A 91 18.55 3.88 18.23
CA VAL A 91 17.84 5.16 18.09
C VAL A 91 16.95 5.38 19.30
N ARG A 92 17.13 6.52 19.97
CA ARG A 92 16.34 6.90 21.15
C ARG A 92 14.85 7.00 20.82
N LYS A 93 14.01 6.54 21.73
CA LYS A 93 12.54 6.54 21.63
C LYS A 93 11.98 7.89 21.18
N GLU A 94 12.51 9.00 21.70
CA GLU A 94 12.05 10.35 21.40
C GLU A 94 12.28 10.69 19.92
N LYS A 95 13.41 10.24 19.34
CA LYS A 95 13.72 10.43 17.93
C LYS A 95 12.89 9.54 17.02
N ILE A 96 12.58 8.33 17.44
CA ILE A 96 11.64 7.46 16.72
C ILE A 96 10.25 8.11 16.71
N ARG A 97 9.77 8.60 17.86
CA ARG A 97 8.47 9.27 17.95
C ARG A 97 8.40 10.52 17.06
N ASP A 98 9.42 11.37 17.13
CA ASP A 98 9.53 12.59 16.31
C ASP A 98 9.50 12.26 14.80
N ALA A 99 10.24 11.23 14.38
CA ALA A 99 10.23 10.77 12.99
C ALA A 99 8.87 10.21 12.54
N MET A 100 8.15 9.48 13.41
CA MET A 100 6.83 8.92 13.09
C MET A 100 5.70 9.98 13.15
N GLN A 101 5.85 11.01 13.97
CA GLN A 101 4.92 12.14 14.05
C GLN A 101 5.02 13.06 12.84
N ASN A 102 6.23 13.26 12.32
CA ASN A 102 6.50 14.15 11.19
C ASN A 102 6.71 13.37 9.88
N PHE A 103 6.35 12.09 9.84
CA PHE A 103 6.52 11.30 8.63
C PHE A 103 5.56 11.80 7.54
N GLU A 104 6.13 12.37 6.48
CA GLU A 104 5.37 12.70 5.28
C GLU A 104 5.19 11.45 4.43
N SER A 105 3.96 11.20 3.99
CA SER A 105 3.68 10.12 3.05
C SER A 105 4.55 10.29 1.80
N LEU A 106 5.16 9.21 1.35
CA LEU A 106 5.95 9.24 0.13
C LEU A 106 5.08 9.68 -1.06
N GLU A 107 5.66 10.48 -1.94
CA GLU A 107 5.05 10.82 -3.22
C GLU A 107 4.60 9.53 -3.93
N HIS A 108 3.44 9.59 -4.60
CA HIS A 108 2.82 8.44 -5.28
C HIS A 108 2.35 7.30 -4.38
N ARG A 109 2.18 7.53 -3.06
CA ARG A 109 1.51 6.60 -2.14
C ARG A 109 0.27 7.23 -1.54
N MET A 110 -0.91 6.84 -2.03
CA MET A 110 -2.20 7.42 -1.61
C MET A 110 -2.18 8.95 -1.53
N GLU A 111 -1.47 9.58 -2.47
CA GLU A 111 -1.20 11.01 -2.49
C GLU A 111 -2.43 11.75 -3.03
N HIS A 112 -3.09 12.56 -2.21
CA HIS A 112 -4.13 13.47 -2.71
C HIS A 112 -3.49 14.51 -3.64
N VAL A 113 -3.96 14.57 -4.87
CA VAL A 113 -3.41 15.45 -5.91
C VAL A 113 -4.15 16.78 -5.96
N SER A 114 -5.48 16.71 -6.09
CA SER A 114 -6.38 17.86 -6.21
C SER A 114 -7.83 17.41 -6.15
N THR A 115 -8.73 18.37 -5.88
CA THR A 115 -10.18 18.21 -6.03
C THR A 115 -10.66 19.05 -7.21
N VAL A 116 -11.18 18.43 -8.26
CA VAL A 116 -11.67 19.13 -9.45
C VAL A 116 -13.19 18.95 -9.56
N ARG A 117 -13.95 20.06 -9.52
CA ARG A 117 -15.42 20.06 -9.53
C ARG A 117 -16.07 19.12 -8.49
N GLY A 118 -15.39 18.92 -7.36
CA GLY A 118 -15.83 18.05 -6.27
C GLY A 118 -15.53 16.56 -6.48
N VAL A 119 -14.63 16.21 -7.38
CA VAL A 119 -14.05 14.86 -7.54
C VAL A 119 -12.63 14.90 -7.00
N ASP A 120 -12.30 14.00 -6.08
CA ASP A 120 -10.95 13.87 -5.53
C ASP A 120 -10.07 12.97 -6.40
N PHE A 121 -8.83 13.38 -6.63
CA PHE A 121 -7.85 12.58 -7.37
C PHE A 121 -6.75 12.09 -6.44
N ILE A 122 -6.58 10.78 -6.37
CA ILE A 122 -5.58 10.13 -5.52
C ILE A 122 -4.56 9.39 -6.40
N ASN A 123 -3.29 9.70 -6.18
CA ASN A 123 -2.16 9.10 -6.85
C ASN A 123 -1.52 8.02 -5.97
N ASP A 124 -1.74 6.77 -6.34
CA ASP A 124 -1.07 5.60 -5.76
C ASP A 124 -0.29 4.83 -6.83
N SER A 125 0.41 5.56 -7.73
CA SER A 125 1.18 4.95 -8.82
C SER A 125 2.22 3.91 -8.36
N LYS A 126 2.66 3.99 -7.09
CA LYS A 126 3.58 3.01 -6.48
C LYS A 126 2.92 1.64 -6.19
N ALA A 127 1.60 1.51 -6.29
CA ALA A 127 0.91 0.22 -6.22
C ALA A 127 1.15 -0.62 -7.49
N THR A 128 2.34 -1.19 -7.59
CA THR A 128 2.77 -2.01 -8.74
C THR A 128 2.45 -3.50 -8.58
N ASN A 129 1.57 -3.86 -7.63
CA ASN A 129 1.09 -5.23 -7.40
C ASN A 129 -0.36 -5.21 -6.88
N VAL A 130 -1.06 -6.34 -7.03
CA VAL A 130 -2.48 -6.48 -6.66
C VAL A 130 -2.75 -6.15 -5.19
N ASN A 131 -1.92 -6.62 -4.26
CA ASN A 131 -2.12 -6.38 -2.82
C ASN A 131 -2.05 -4.89 -2.46
N SER A 132 -1.16 -4.14 -3.13
CA SER A 132 -1.06 -2.69 -2.90
C SER A 132 -2.36 -1.99 -3.33
N THR A 133 -2.89 -2.38 -4.50
CA THR A 133 -4.19 -1.88 -4.96
C THR A 133 -5.35 -2.31 -4.07
N TRP A 134 -5.30 -3.52 -3.50
CA TRP A 134 -6.30 -3.97 -2.54
C TRP A 134 -6.38 -3.02 -1.35
N TYR A 135 -5.24 -2.66 -0.75
CA TYR A 135 -5.21 -1.74 0.40
C TYR A 135 -5.64 -0.31 0.03
N ALA A 136 -5.23 0.17 -1.14
CA ALA A 136 -5.66 1.46 -1.63
C ALA A 136 -7.19 1.50 -1.77
N LEU A 137 -7.76 0.49 -2.43
CA LEU A 137 -9.19 0.40 -2.67
C LEU A 137 -10.01 0.14 -1.40
N GLU A 138 -9.52 -0.70 -0.48
CA GLU A 138 -10.15 -0.94 0.83
C GLU A 138 -10.35 0.38 1.60
N SER A 139 -9.32 1.25 1.57
CA SER A 139 -9.34 2.54 2.28
C SER A 139 -10.29 3.59 1.69
N MET A 140 -10.88 3.34 0.52
CA MET A 140 -11.84 4.26 -0.09
C MET A 140 -13.20 4.17 0.60
N GLU A 141 -13.70 5.31 1.05
CA GLU A 141 -15.03 5.44 1.66
C GLU A 141 -16.08 5.87 0.63
N GLN A 142 -15.66 6.52 -0.45
CA GLN A 142 -16.50 7.03 -1.52
C GLN A 142 -16.52 6.09 -2.74
N PRO A 143 -17.56 6.18 -3.58
CA PRO A 143 -17.57 5.50 -4.86
C PRO A 143 -16.36 5.89 -5.71
N THR A 144 -15.68 4.89 -6.26
CA THR A 144 -14.35 5.05 -6.85
C THR A 144 -14.34 4.74 -8.34
N ILE A 145 -13.69 5.59 -9.12
CA ILE A 145 -13.26 5.29 -10.49
C ILE A 145 -11.80 4.81 -10.40
N LEU A 146 -11.58 3.52 -10.68
CA LEU A 146 -10.30 2.88 -10.48
C LEU A 146 -9.49 2.86 -11.78
N ILE A 147 -8.29 3.42 -11.76
CA ILE A 147 -7.35 3.33 -12.87
C ILE A 147 -6.40 2.15 -12.61
N LEU A 148 -6.54 1.10 -13.42
CA LEU A 148 -5.71 -0.10 -13.43
C LEU A 148 -4.82 -0.14 -14.66
N GLY A 149 -3.74 -0.91 -14.66
CA GLY A 149 -3.02 -1.23 -15.90
C GLY A 149 -1.53 -1.00 -15.87
N GLY A 150 -0.89 -1.52 -16.92
CA GLY A 150 0.55 -1.64 -17.06
C GLY A 150 0.95 -3.07 -17.44
N ILE A 151 2.21 -3.43 -17.19
CA ILE A 151 2.72 -4.78 -17.42
C ILE A 151 2.29 -5.73 -16.30
N ASP A 152 1.40 -6.64 -16.65
CA ASP A 152 0.96 -7.77 -15.82
C ASP A 152 2.07 -8.82 -15.67
N LYS A 153 2.36 -9.24 -14.43
CA LYS A 153 3.41 -10.23 -14.11
C LYS A 153 2.86 -11.58 -13.64
N GLY A 154 1.66 -11.95 -14.11
CA GLY A 154 0.93 -13.11 -13.60
C GLY A 154 0.06 -12.77 -12.39
N ASN A 155 -0.56 -11.59 -12.41
CA ASN A 155 -1.40 -11.13 -11.32
C ASN A 155 -2.66 -11.99 -11.18
N ASP A 156 -3.05 -12.26 -9.93
CA ASP A 156 -4.35 -12.82 -9.58
C ASP A 156 -5.29 -11.71 -9.13
N TYR A 157 -6.19 -11.29 -10.01
CA TYR A 157 -7.14 -10.20 -9.74
C TYR A 157 -8.34 -10.63 -8.89
N SER A 158 -8.54 -11.93 -8.65
CA SER A 158 -9.69 -12.43 -7.86
C SER A 158 -9.72 -11.84 -6.44
N VAL A 159 -8.55 -11.49 -5.92
CA VAL A 159 -8.38 -10.84 -4.60
C VAL A 159 -9.08 -9.47 -4.55
N LEU A 160 -9.21 -8.76 -5.68
CA LEU A 160 -9.85 -7.45 -5.74
C LEU A 160 -11.36 -7.53 -5.99
N THR A 161 -11.89 -8.66 -6.45
CA THR A 161 -13.26 -8.78 -6.98
C THR A 161 -14.34 -8.25 -6.04
N GLU A 162 -14.29 -8.61 -4.76
CA GLU A 162 -15.33 -8.16 -3.81
C GLU A 162 -15.26 -6.66 -3.54
N LEU A 163 -14.06 -6.10 -3.40
CA LEU A 163 -13.89 -4.64 -3.26
C LEU A 163 -14.31 -3.89 -4.52
N VAL A 164 -14.04 -4.46 -5.70
CA VAL A 164 -14.45 -3.88 -6.98
C VAL A 164 -15.97 -3.81 -7.07
N LYS A 165 -16.69 -4.89 -6.75
CA LYS A 165 -18.16 -4.90 -6.73
C LYS A 165 -18.75 -3.89 -5.74
N GLU A 166 -18.13 -3.76 -4.57
CA GLU A 166 -18.63 -2.90 -3.50
C GLU A 166 -18.38 -1.41 -3.78
N LYS A 167 -17.18 -1.06 -4.25
CA LYS A 167 -16.68 0.33 -4.23
C LYS A 167 -16.48 0.95 -5.61
N VAL A 168 -16.30 0.15 -6.66
CA VAL A 168 -15.84 0.65 -7.97
C VAL A 168 -17.03 0.89 -8.91
N LYS A 169 -17.17 2.13 -9.37
CA LYS A 169 -18.20 2.53 -10.35
C LYS A 169 -17.78 2.26 -11.78
N ALA A 170 -16.50 2.45 -12.09
CA ALA A 170 -15.92 2.23 -13.41
C ALA A 170 -14.43 1.93 -13.29
N ILE A 171 -13.90 1.20 -14.26
CA ILE A 171 -12.48 0.90 -14.39
C ILE A 171 -11.95 1.60 -15.64
N VAL A 172 -10.82 2.28 -15.50
CA VAL A 172 -10.07 2.84 -16.62
C VAL A 172 -8.74 2.11 -16.72
N CYS A 173 -8.58 1.32 -17.77
CA CYS A 173 -7.36 0.59 -18.04
C CYS A 173 -6.33 1.51 -18.72
N LEU A 174 -5.14 1.59 -18.15
CA LEU A 174 -4.00 2.39 -18.61
C LEU A 174 -2.86 1.42 -18.93
N GLY A 175 -2.76 1.03 -20.19
CA GLY A 175 -1.74 0.07 -20.62
C GLY A 175 -1.97 -0.46 -22.02
N THR A 176 -0.95 -1.14 -22.56
CA THR A 176 -0.99 -1.68 -23.93
C THR A 176 -1.71 -3.03 -24.04
N ASP A 177 -1.76 -3.81 -22.96
CA ASP A 177 -2.49 -5.09 -22.90
C ASP A 177 -3.37 -5.15 -21.65
N ASN A 178 -4.67 -4.92 -21.82
CA ASN A 178 -5.64 -4.84 -20.72
C ASN A 178 -6.55 -6.07 -20.65
N ARG A 179 -6.32 -7.12 -21.46
CA ARG A 179 -7.24 -8.26 -21.60
C ARG A 179 -7.57 -8.93 -20.28
N LYS A 180 -6.55 -9.17 -19.44
CA LYS A 180 -6.74 -9.80 -18.12
C LYS A 180 -7.62 -8.98 -17.17
N ILE A 181 -7.54 -7.65 -17.24
CA ILE A 181 -8.38 -6.75 -16.43
C ILE A 181 -9.84 -6.87 -16.88
N HIS A 182 -10.08 -6.89 -18.20
CA HIS A 182 -11.42 -7.13 -18.76
C HIS A 182 -11.93 -8.51 -18.36
N GLU A 183 -11.13 -9.56 -18.54
CA GLU A 183 -11.49 -10.93 -18.15
C GLU A 183 -11.87 -11.04 -16.67
N ALA A 184 -11.13 -10.33 -15.80
CA ALA A 184 -11.37 -10.34 -14.37
C ALA A 184 -12.64 -9.61 -13.93
N PHE A 185 -12.98 -8.48 -14.56
CA PHE A 185 -13.98 -7.55 -14.00
C PHE A 185 -15.16 -7.20 -14.91
N GLN A 186 -15.18 -7.63 -16.17
CA GLN A 186 -16.27 -7.28 -17.11
C GLN A 186 -17.68 -7.72 -16.65
N ASN A 187 -17.74 -8.76 -15.81
CA ASN A 187 -19.00 -9.25 -15.25
C ASN A 187 -19.42 -8.51 -13.96
N ASP A 188 -18.50 -7.78 -13.35
CA ASP A 188 -18.67 -7.12 -12.05
C ASP A 188 -18.83 -5.60 -12.18
N VAL A 189 -18.20 -4.99 -13.20
CA VAL A 189 -18.24 -3.54 -13.46
C VAL A 189 -18.72 -3.27 -14.88
N GLN A 190 -19.76 -2.47 -15.02
CA GLN A 190 -20.41 -2.20 -16.31
C GLN A 190 -19.54 -1.35 -17.25
N LEU A 191 -18.69 -0.47 -16.70
CA LEU A 191 -17.89 0.48 -17.47
C LEU A 191 -16.41 0.18 -17.30
N ILE A 192 -15.80 -0.40 -18.33
CA ILE A 192 -14.35 -0.63 -18.41
C ILE A 192 -13.82 -0.04 -19.72
N MET A 193 -12.96 0.98 -19.62
CA MET A 193 -12.42 1.68 -20.79
C MET A 193 -10.91 1.55 -20.89
N ASN A 194 -10.39 1.31 -22.10
CA ASN A 194 -8.95 1.30 -22.36
C ASN A 194 -8.46 2.68 -22.77
N THR A 195 -7.31 3.08 -22.26
CA THR A 195 -6.64 4.36 -22.54
C THR A 195 -5.16 4.14 -22.80
N GLY A 196 -4.57 5.00 -23.64
CA GLY A 196 -3.17 4.89 -24.07
C GLY A 196 -2.22 5.86 -23.36
N SER A 197 -2.73 6.75 -22.51
CA SER A 197 -1.91 7.74 -21.80
C SER A 197 -2.53 8.16 -20.47
N ALA A 198 -1.72 8.72 -19.57
CA ALA A 198 -2.20 9.27 -18.30
C ALA A 198 -3.23 10.39 -18.51
N GLU A 199 -3.08 11.20 -19.56
CA GLU A 199 -4.01 12.27 -19.90
C GLU A 199 -5.39 11.72 -20.30
N GLU A 200 -5.42 10.73 -21.20
CA GLU A 200 -6.65 10.05 -21.59
C GLU A 200 -7.30 9.33 -20.39
N ALA A 201 -6.51 8.68 -19.55
CA ALA A 201 -7.00 8.00 -18.36
C ALA A 201 -7.69 8.96 -17.40
N VAL A 202 -7.05 10.10 -17.10
CA VAL A 202 -7.60 11.13 -16.20
C VAL A 202 -8.88 11.75 -16.77
N LYS A 203 -8.89 12.11 -18.07
CA LYS A 203 -10.08 12.66 -18.73
C LYS A 203 -11.24 11.68 -18.74
N THR A 204 -10.96 10.41 -19.05
CA THR A 204 -11.96 9.34 -19.09
C THR A 204 -12.50 9.06 -17.69
N ALA A 205 -11.63 8.97 -16.69
CA ALA A 205 -12.04 8.76 -15.31
C ALA A 205 -12.89 9.91 -14.79
N PHE A 206 -12.51 11.16 -15.09
CA PHE A 206 -13.27 12.34 -14.72
C PHE A 206 -14.64 12.40 -15.41
N HIS A 207 -14.75 11.93 -16.66
CA HIS A 207 -16.03 11.86 -17.37
C HIS A 207 -17.03 10.90 -16.70
N PHE A 208 -16.56 9.81 -16.08
CA PHE A 208 -17.40 8.86 -15.35
C PHE A 208 -17.65 9.25 -13.89
N ALA A 209 -16.89 10.21 -13.37
CA ALA A 209 -17.00 10.66 -11.99
C ALA A 209 -18.12 11.69 -11.81
N ASN A 210 -18.83 11.59 -10.68
CA ASN A 210 -19.78 12.56 -10.18
C ASN A 210 -19.18 13.30 -8.97
N LYS A 211 -19.75 14.46 -8.64
CA LYS A 211 -19.39 15.17 -7.41
C LYS A 211 -19.50 14.24 -6.19
N GLY A 212 -18.42 14.15 -5.40
CA GLY A 212 -18.30 13.29 -4.24
C GLY A 212 -17.60 11.95 -4.51
N ASP A 213 -17.33 11.61 -5.77
CA ASP A 213 -16.56 10.42 -6.13
C ASP A 213 -15.04 10.67 -6.01
N VAL A 214 -14.29 9.57 -6.04
CA VAL A 214 -12.82 9.56 -6.07
C VAL A 214 -12.33 8.92 -7.36
N VAL A 215 -11.31 9.51 -7.99
CA VAL A 215 -10.48 8.88 -9.03
C VAL A 215 -9.19 8.38 -8.39
N LEU A 216 -9.01 7.07 -8.37
CA LEU A 216 -7.83 6.42 -7.76
C LEU A 216 -6.93 5.84 -8.85
N LEU A 217 -5.71 6.37 -8.98
CA LEU A 217 -4.65 5.70 -9.73
C LEU A 217 -3.98 4.66 -8.83
N SER A 218 -4.36 3.39 -8.98
CA SER A 218 -3.75 2.27 -8.25
C SER A 218 -3.56 1.06 -9.16
N PRO A 219 -2.50 1.06 -9.98
CA PRO A 219 -2.45 0.31 -11.25
C PRO A 219 -2.37 -1.22 -11.14
N ALA A 220 -2.00 -1.78 -9.98
CA ALA A 220 -1.74 -3.21 -9.74
C ALA A 220 -0.62 -3.83 -10.62
N CYS A 221 -0.08 -3.07 -11.57
CA CYS A 221 0.89 -3.50 -12.56
C CYS A 221 2.12 -2.58 -12.59
N ALA A 222 3.23 -3.13 -13.09
CA ALA A 222 4.44 -2.35 -13.36
C ALA A 222 4.21 -1.36 -14.52
N SER A 223 4.90 -0.22 -14.52
CA SER A 223 4.60 0.91 -15.40
C SER A 223 5.34 0.92 -16.75
N PHE A 224 6.16 -0.10 -17.04
CA PHE A 224 7.20 -0.03 -18.09
C PHE A 224 6.69 -0.12 -19.53
N ASP A 225 5.39 -0.28 -19.74
CA ASP A 225 4.78 -0.30 -21.08
C ASP A 225 4.60 1.10 -21.65
N LEU A 226 4.05 2.01 -20.85
CA LEU A 226 3.76 3.39 -21.25
C LEU A 226 4.69 4.44 -20.60
N PHE A 227 5.40 4.07 -19.54
CA PHE A 227 6.16 5.00 -18.70
C PHE A 227 7.57 4.51 -18.40
N LYS A 228 8.46 5.43 -18.02
CA LYS A 228 9.84 5.08 -17.64
C LYS A 228 9.92 4.29 -16.33
N ASN A 229 9.08 4.65 -15.37
CA ASN A 229 8.96 4.05 -14.03
C ASN A 229 7.64 4.53 -13.38
N TYR A 230 7.38 4.11 -12.14
CA TYR A 230 6.14 4.46 -11.47
C TYR A 230 6.09 5.94 -11.09
N GLU A 231 7.24 6.57 -10.84
CA GLU A 231 7.36 8.00 -10.57
C GLU A 231 6.96 8.84 -11.79
N ASP A 232 7.39 8.45 -12.98
CA ASP A 232 7.02 9.07 -14.26
C ASP A 232 5.51 8.94 -14.50
N ARG A 233 4.94 7.75 -14.31
CA ARG A 233 3.48 7.53 -14.38
C ARG A 233 2.71 8.43 -13.41
N GLY A 234 3.16 8.49 -12.15
CA GLY A 234 2.53 9.31 -11.11
C GLY A 234 2.64 10.80 -11.41
N THR A 235 3.79 11.26 -11.92
CA THR A 235 4.01 12.65 -12.32
C THR A 235 3.11 13.04 -13.49
N GLN A 236 3.00 12.19 -14.52
CA GLN A 236 2.13 12.44 -15.66
C GLN A 236 0.65 12.45 -15.27
N PHE A 237 0.24 11.55 -14.36
CA PHE A 237 -1.11 11.59 -13.78
C PHE A 237 -1.38 12.91 -13.08
N LYS A 238 -0.48 13.37 -12.20
CA LYS A 238 -0.63 14.67 -11.52
C LYS A 238 -0.71 15.83 -12.49
N GLN A 239 0.11 15.82 -13.54
CA GLN A 239 0.08 16.85 -14.56
C GLN A 239 -1.25 16.85 -15.33
N ALA A 240 -1.75 15.67 -15.70
CA ALA A 240 -3.04 15.52 -16.35
C ALA A 240 -4.20 16.01 -15.47
N VAL A 241 -4.18 15.71 -14.16
CA VAL A 241 -5.19 16.20 -13.20
C VAL A 241 -5.16 17.73 -13.09
N ARG A 242 -3.97 18.34 -13.07
CA ARG A 242 -3.82 19.81 -13.03
C ARG A 242 -4.32 20.50 -14.31
N ASN A 243 -4.46 19.75 -15.39
CA ASN A 243 -4.90 20.26 -16.70
C ASN A 243 -6.40 20.03 -16.98
N LEU A 244 -7.16 19.50 -16.01
CA LEU A 244 -8.63 19.35 -16.07
C LEU A 244 -9.36 20.67 -15.82
#